data_AF-A0A370TT51-F1
#
_entry.id   AF-A0A370TT51-F1
#
_cell.length_a   1.000
_cell.length_b   1.000
_cell.length_c   1.000
_cell.angle_alpha   90.00
_cell.angle_beta   90.00
_cell.angle_gamma   90.00
#
_symmetry.space_group_name_H-M   'P 1'
#
loop_
_entity.id
_entity.type
_entity.pdbx_description
1 polymer ?
#
loop_
_entity_poly.entity_id
_entity_poly.type
_entity_poly.pdbx_seq_one_letter_code
_entity_poly.pdbx_strand_id
1 'polypeptide(L)'
;MQFATIASFLLSASLVLAAPAPEKTLNKRFELDHVPTGDITCPDHSTGGDSTFSGAYAANNIDLVLVNNNKKKGGYPKPFNPKNPKSSQFEWKNGCDPNKIFELPLWKNSFGVEMPWVVNDNNNKPGAFREYYQWDSATSKAIWCGAYAHADSQSNGDFVTCHY
;
A
#
# COMPACT_ATOMS: atom_id res chain seq x y z
N MET A 1 63.15 19.63 53.33
CA MET A 1 61.68 19.49 53.38
C MET A 1 61.11 20.12 52.11
N GLN A 2 60.77 19.30 51.12
CA GLN A 2 60.23 19.73 49.82
C GLN A 2 58.70 19.79 49.91
N PHE A 3 58.10 20.92 49.56
CA PHE A 3 56.65 21.07 49.42
C PHE A 3 56.25 20.72 47.98
N ALA A 4 55.29 19.80 47.86
CA ALA A 4 54.75 19.32 46.58
C ALA A 4 53.70 20.29 46.02
N THR A 5 53.89 20.69 44.77
CA THR A 5 52.96 21.48 43.97
C THR A 5 51.85 20.56 43.43
N ILE A 6 50.59 20.82 43.79
CA ILE A 6 49.44 20.12 43.19
C ILE A 6 48.95 20.97 42.00
N ALA A 7 49.14 20.43 40.79
CA ALA A 7 48.58 21.00 39.56
C ALA A 7 47.15 20.47 39.36
N SER A 8 46.17 21.36 39.42
CA SER A 8 44.77 21.05 39.07
C SER A 8 44.60 21.04 37.55
N PHE A 9 44.31 19.86 36.98
CA PHE A 9 43.87 19.73 35.60
C PHE A 9 42.39 20.11 35.49
N LEU A 10 42.09 21.21 34.80
CA LEU A 10 40.74 21.57 34.37
C LEU A 10 40.40 20.76 33.11
N LEU A 11 39.52 19.76 33.25
CA LEU A 11 38.88 19.07 32.12
C LEU A 11 37.86 20.02 31.49
N SER A 12 38.24 20.72 30.43
CA SER A 12 37.30 21.45 29.57
C SER A 12 36.52 20.46 28.73
N ALA A 13 35.28 20.17 29.13
CA ALA A 13 34.33 19.43 28.32
C ALA A 13 33.86 20.31 27.15
N SER A 14 34.44 20.09 25.97
CA SER A 14 33.93 20.67 24.73
C SER A 14 32.56 20.06 24.43
N LEU A 15 31.49 20.82 24.66
CA LEU A 15 30.17 20.51 24.14
C LEU A 15 30.26 20.60 22.61
N VAL A 16 30.41 19.46 21.94
CA VAL A 16 30.21 19.39 20.49
C VAL A 16 28.72 19.60 20.28
N LEU A 17 28.36 20.79 19.81
CA LEU A 17 27.02 21.09 19.33
C LEU A 17 26.78 20.18 18.13
N ALA A 18 26.20 19.01 18.37
CA ALA A 18 25.78 18.11 17.31
C ALA A 18 24.76 18.87 16.48
N ALA A 19 25.12 19.21 15.25
CA ALA A 19 24.17 19.70 14.28
C ALA A 19 23.00 18.70 14.23
N PRO A 20 21.74 19.14 14.26
CA PRO A 20 20.63 18.23 14.12
C PRO A 20 20.86 17.43 12.84
N ALA A 21 20.85 16.10 12.98
CA ALA A 21 20.89 15.21 11.83
C ALA A 21 19.85 15.71 10.82
N PRO A 22 20.16 15.75 9.52
CA PRO A 22 19.19 16.18 8.53
C PRO A 22 17.92 15.39 8.77
N GLU A 23 16.85 16.09 9.14
CA GLU A 23 15.53 15.49 9.24
C GLU A 23 15.31 14.77 7.92
N LYS A 24 15.22 13.44 7.99
CA LYS A 24 14.75 12.65 6.86
C LYS A 24 13.48 13.35 6.39
N THR A 25 13.55 13.89 5.18
CA THR A 25 12.51 14.65 4.52
C THR A 25 11.18 13.99 4.81
N LEU A 26 10.40 14.65 5.66
CA LEU A 26 9.09 14.18 6.08
C LEU A 26 8.29 13.92 4.80
N ASN A 27 7.86 12.67 4.64
CA ASN A 27 7.15 12.08 3.51
C ASN A 27 6.50 13.11 2.58
N LYS A 28 6.90 13.11 1.31
CA LYS A 28 6.11 13.73 0.23
C LYS A 28 4.70 13.16 0.37
N ARG A 29 3.74 13.94 0.89
CA ARG A 29 2.35 13.51 1.05
C ARG A 29 1.83 13.21 -0.35
N PHE A 30 1.49 11.96 -0.58
CA PHE A 30 0.83 11.54 -1.80
C PHE A 30 -0.63 11.98 -1.74
N GLU A 31 -1.15 12.46 -2.85
CA GLU A 31 -2.58 12.79 -2.97
C GLU A 31 -3.26 11.58 -3.59
N LEU A 32 -4.19 10.97 -2.86
CA LEU A 32 -5.01 9.87 -3.35
C LEU A 32 -6.40 10.42 -3.68
N ASP A 33 -6.69 10.49 -4.97
CA ASP A 33 -7.93 11.00 -5.51
C ASP A 33 -8.97 9.87 -5.71
N HIS A 34 -10.25 10.23 -5.58
CA HIS A 34 -11.40 9.36 -5.85
C HIS A 34 -11.43 8.06 -5.04
N VAL A 35 -11.00 8.12 -3.79
CA VAL A 35 -11.14 7.02 -2.83
C VAL A 35 -12.61 6.63 -2.68
N PRO A 36 -12.96 5.33 -2.66
CA PRO A 36 -14.31 4.89 -2.32
C PRO A 36 -14.70 5.41 -0.94
N THR A 37 -15.79 6.16 -0.85
CA THR A 37 -16.29 6.72 0.41
C THR A 37 -17.15 5.74 1.21
N GLY A 38 -17.57 4.65 0.57
CA GLY A 38 -18.38 3.58 1.16
C GLY A 38 -17.64 2.25 1.20
N ASP A 39 -18.43 1.20 1.46
CA ASP A 39 -17.93 -0.17 1.50
C ASP A 39 -17.78 -0.75 0.08
N ILE A 40 -16.72 -1.52 -0.10
CA ILE A 40 -16.42 -2.31 -1.30
C ILE A 40 -16.87 -3.74 -1.04
N THR A 41 -17.94 -4.18 -1.68
CA THR A 41 -18.50 -5.53 -1.49
C THR A 41 -18.17 -6.39 -2.69
N CYS A 42 -17.37 -7.43 -2.47
CA CYS A 42 -16.89 -8.35 -3.49
C CYS A 42 -17.52 -9.73 -3.34
N PRO A 43 -17.96 -10.40 -4.44
CA PRO A 43 -18.37 -11.79 -4.39
C PRO A 43 -17.26 -12.69 -3.86
N ASP A 44 -17.56 -13.53 -2.87
CA ASP A 44 -16.64 -14.44 -2.21
C ASP A 44 -17.06 -15.90 -2.40
N HIS A 45 -16.51 -16.50 -3.44
CA HIS A 45 -16.75 -17.90 -3.78
C HIS A 45 -16.17 -18.89 -2.76
N SER A 46 -15.29 -18.46 -1.86
CA SER A 46 -14.75 -19.34 -0.81
C SER A 46 -15.74 -19.56 0.32
N THR A 47 -16.63 -18.58 0.56
CA THR A 47 -17.65 -18.61 1.60
C THR A 47 -19.07 -18.77 1.04
N GLY A 48 -19.25 -18.60 -0.27
CA GLY A 48 -20.56 -18.63 -0.93
C GLY A 48 -21.40 -17.38 -0.68
N GLY A 49 -20.77 -16.28 -0.24
CA GLY A 49 -21.40 -15.00 0.06
C GLY A 49 -20.56 -13.84 -0.45
N ASP A 50 -20.58 -12.72 0.29
CA ASP A 50 -19.81 -11.53 -0.05
C ASP A 50 -18.73 -11.23 1.01
N SER A 51 -17.62 -10.67 0.55
CA SER A 51 -16.58 -10.07 1.37
C SER A 51 -16.60 -8.55 1.22
N THR A 52 -16.86 -7.85 2.32
CA THR A 52 -16.93 -6.38 2.35
C THR A 52 -15.65 -5.76 2.89
N PHE A 53 -15.12 -4.73 2.24
CA PHE A 53 -13.97 -3.95 2.69
C PHE A 53 -14.33 -2.48 2.84
N SER A 54 -13.86 -1.80 3.87
CA SER A 54 -14.08 -0.36 3.99
C SER A 54 -13.30 0.42 2.94
N GLY A 55 -13.89 1.48 2.38
CA GLY A 55 -13.19 2.34 1.44
C GLY A 55 -11.99 3.08 2.05
N ALA A 56 -12.05 3.37 3.36
CA ALA A 56 -10.92 3.89 4.12
C ALA A 56 -9.73 2.92 4.17
N TYR A 57 -10.00 1.62 4.30
CA TYR A 57 -8.98 0.59 4.23
C TYR A 57 -8.33 0.52 2.84
N ALA A 58 -9.12 0.53 1.77
CA ALA A 58 -8.61 0.57 0.40
C ALA A 58 -7.66 1.76 0.16
N ALA A 59 -8.05 2.95 0.63
CA ALA A 59 -7.17 4.13 0.59
C ALA A 59 -5.85 3.93 1.34
N ASN A 60 -5.94 3.49 2.60
CA ASN A 60 -4.77 3.28 3.43
C ASN A 60 -3.83 2.19 2.87
N ASN A 61 -4.39 1.18 2.21
CA ASN A 61 -3.62 0.11 1.59
C ASN A 61 -2.74 0.63 0.44
N ILE A 62 -3.28 1.52 -0.41
CA ILE A 62 -2.52 2.19 -1.48
C ILE A 62 -1.47 3.14 -0.89
N ASP A 63 -1.84 3.98 0.08
CA ASP A 63 -0.93 4.95 0.67
C ASP A 63 0.30 4.26 1.29
N LEU A 64 0.08 3.19 2.07
CA LEU A 64 1.16 2.43 2.68
C LEU A 64 2.09 1.76 1.66
N VAL A 65 1.57 1.35 0.50
CA VAL A 65 2.40 0.82 -0.59
C VAL A 65 3.29 1.91 -1.19
N LEU A 66 2.73 3.10 -1.44
CA LEU A 66 3.45 4.23 -2.03
C LEU A 66 4.53 4.76 -1.08
N VAL A 67 4.22 4.91 0.22
CA VAL A 67 5.18 5.31 1.26
C VAL A 67 6.30 4.30 1.44
N ASN A 68 6.03 3.00 1.23
CA ASN A 68 7.04 1.96 1.25
C ASN A 68 7.79 1.78 -0.10
N ASN A 69 7.83 2.81 -0.96
CA ASN A 69 8.50 2.78 -2.27
C ASN A 69 8.06 1.61 -3.15
N ASN A 70 6.77 1.28 -3.15
CA ASN A 70 6.23 0.10 -3.86
C ASN A 70 6.92 -1.22 -3.47
N LYS A 71 7.31 -1.38 -2.19
CA LYS A 71 7.97 -2.60 -1.70
C LYS A 71 7.15 -3.82 -2.15
N LYS A 72 7.76 -4.62 -3.03
CA LYS A 72 7.11 -5.79 -3.60
C LYS A 72 7.01 -6.89 -2.56
N LYS A 73 5.81 -7.10 -2.00
CA LYS A 73 5.49 -8.27 -1.17
C LYS A 73 4.64 -9.23 -2.00
N GLY A 74 5.07 -10.50 -2.10
CA GLY A 74 4.39 -11.50 -2.94
C GLY A 74 4.20 -11.08 -4.40
N GLY A 75 5.06 -10.21 -4.92
CA GLY A 75 4.96 -9.67 -6.29
C GLY A 75 4.08 -8.43 -6.45
N TYR A 76 3.46 -7.91 -5.38
CA TYR A 76 2.57 -6.73 -5.42
C TYR A 76 3.17 -5.49 -4.73
N PRO A 77 2.82 -4.26 -5.15
CA PRO A 77 1.95 -3.97 -6.29
C PRO A 77 2.61 -4.40 -7.60
N LYS A 78 1.78 -4.76 -8.58
CA LYS A 78 2.25 -5.13 -9.93
C LYS A 78 1.47 -4.34 -10.97
N PRO A 79 2.08 -4.03 -12.13
CA PRO A 79 1.33 -3.44 -13.23
C PRO A 79 0.18 -4.37 -13.66
N PHE A 80 -0.99 -3.79 -13.89
CA PHE A 80 -2.07 -4.47 -14.60
C PHE A 80 -1.64 -4.71 -16.06
N ASN A 81 -2.01 -5.86 -16.62
CA ASN A 81 -1.72 -6.18 -18.00
C ASN A 81 -2.97 -5.93 -18.88
N PRO A 82 -3.11 -4.75 -19.52
CA PRO A 82 -4.26 -4.44 -20.36
C PRO A 82 -4.30 -5.27 -21.65
N LYS A 83 -3.22 -5.98 -22.00
CA LYS A 83 -3.20 -6.88 -23.16
C LYS A 83 -3.68 -8.28 -22.83
N ASN A 84 -4.02 -8.57 -21.57
CA ASN A 84 -4.67 -9.82 -21.22
C ASN A 84 -6.04 -9.89 -21.92
N PRO A 85 -6.39 -10.99 -22.62
CA PRO A 85 -7.71 -11.16 -23.23
C PRO A 85 -8.89 -10.95 -22.28
N LYS A 86 -8.68 -11.12 -20.97
CA LYS A 86 -9.69 -10.91 -19.92
C LYS A 86 -9.77 -9.47 -19.41
N SER A 87 -8.95 -8.56 -19.92
CA SER A 87 -8.96 -7.14 -19.53
C SER A 87 -10.25 -6.40 -19.88
N SER A 88 -11.05 -6.91 -20.83
CA SER A 88 -12.37 -6.38 -21.18
C SER A 88 -13.42 -6.56 -20.06
N GLN A 89 -13.13 -7.40 -19.06
CA GLN A 89 -13.98 -7.56 -17.87
C GLN A 89 -13.87 -6.37 -16.90
N PHE A 90 -12.87 -5.51 -17.09
CA PHE A 90 -12.60 -4.38 -16.20
C PHE A 90 -13.25 -3.10 -16.72
N GLU A 91 -14.09 -2.49 -15.90
CA GLU A 91 -14.63 -1.16 -16.07
C GLU A 91 -13.89 -0.16 -15.16
N TRP A 92 -12.95 0.56 -15.73
CA TRP A 92 -12.18 1.55 -14.96
C TRP A 92 -13.02 2.79 -14.67
N LYS A 93 -13.02 3.20 -13.41
CA LYS A 93 -13.65 4.45 -12.99
C LYS A 93 -12.67 5.61 -13.05
N ASN A 94 -13.19 6.83 -12.84
CA ASN A 94 -12.39 8.04 -12.59
C ASN A 94 -11.40 8.42 -13.69
N GLY A 95 -11.65 7.98 -14.93
CA GLY A 95 -10.78 8.28 -16.07
C GLY A 95 -9.42 7.58 -16.02
N CYS A 96 -9.28 6.49 -15.27
CA CYS A 96 -8.03 5.74 -15.22
C CYS A 96 -7.64 5.18 -16.59
N ASP A 97 -6.36 5.34 -16.94
CA ASP A 97 -5.75 4.79 -18.15
C ASP A 97 -5.31 3.33 -17.86
N PRO A 98 -5.90 2.33 -18.54
CA PRO A 98 -5.57 0.91 -18.34
C PRO A 98 -4.07 0.58 -18.44
N ASN A 99 -3.28 1.40 -19.15
CA ASN A 99 -1.85 1.19 -19.33
C ASN A 99 -1.01 1.66 -18.13
N LYS A 100 -1.60 2.35 -17.16
CA LYS A 100 -0.93 2.92 -15.99
C LYS A 100 -1.47 2.39 -14.66
N ILE A 101 -2.26 1.32 -14.72
CA ILE A 101 -2.90 0.73 -13.55
C ILE A 101 -1.94 -0.24 -12.87
N PHE A 102 -1.96 -0.22 -11.55
CA PHE A 102 -1.35 -1.19 -10.65
C PHE A 102 -2.45 -1.97 -9.95
N GLU A 103 -2.20 -3.26 -9.77
CA GLU A 103 -3.02 -4.19 -9.00
C GLU A 103 -2.42 -4.34 -7.60
N LEU A 104 -3.27 -4.35 -6.58
CA LEU A 104 -2.91 -4.58 -5.18
C LEU A 104 -3.94 -5.51 -4.50
N PRO A 105 -3.51 -6.44 -3.62
CA PRO A 105 -4.45 -7.28 -2.91
C PRO A 105 -5.25 -6.52 -1.85
N LEU A 106 -6.57 -6.76 -1.83
CA LEU A 106 -7.43 -6.48 -0.68
C LEU A 106 -7.47 -7.74 0.19
N TRP A 107 -7.24 -7.59 1.48
CA TRP A 107 -7.04 -8.74 2.35
C TRP A 107 -7.55 -8.54 3.78
N LYS A 108 -8.16 -9.62 4.30
CA LYS A 108 -8.50 -9.78 5.71
C LYS A 108 -7.73 -10.95 6.29
N ASN A 109 -7.32 -10.81 7.55
CA ASN A 109 -6.73 -11.93 8.28
C ASN A 109 -7.78 -13.00 8.63
N SER A 110 -7.34 -14.09 9.25
CA SER A 110 -8.21 -15.19 9.68
C SER A 110 -9.29 -14.80 10.68
N PHE A 111 -9.17 -13.62 11.31
CA PHE A 111 -10.17 -13.06 12.22
C PHE A 111 -11.12 -12.08 11.52
N GLY A 112 -11.03 -11.93 10.19
CA GLY A 112 -11.86 -11.00 9.43
C GLY A 112 -11.41 -9.54 9.50
N VAL A 113 -10.22 -9.26 10.06
CA VAL A 113 -9.70 -7.90 10.21
C VAL A 113 -8.95 -7.48 8.95
N GLU A 114 -9.30 -6.29 8.44
CA GLU A 114 -8.64 -5.65 7.30
C GLU A 114 -7.19 -5.31 7.62
N MET A 115 -6.28 -5.73 6.75
CA MET A 115 -4.84 -5.65 7.00
C MET A 115 -4.13 -5.23 5.72
N PRO A 116 -3.43 -4.08 5.72
CA PRO A 116 -2.75 -3.61 4.51
C PRO A 116 -1.76 -4.63 3.98
N TRP A 117 -1.67 -4.75 2.66
CA TRP A 117 -0.87 -5.78 2.02
C TRP A 117 0.61 -5.72 2.44
N VAL A 118 1.17 -4.53 2.61
CA VAL A 118 2.57 -4.38 3.03
C VAL A 118 2.85 -4.96 4.43
N VAL A 119 1.86 -5.00 5.32
CA VAL A 119 1.99 -5.55 6.70
C VAL A 119 1.50 -7.00 6.80
N ASN A 120 1.17 -7.65 5.69
CA ASN A 120 0.26 -8.80 5.69
C ASN A 120 0.72 -10.14 6.33
N ASP A 121 1.96 -10.57 6.47
CA ASP A 121 2.39 -11.90 7.01
C ASP A 121 1.75 -13.24 6.58
N ASN A 122 0.73 -13.29 5.71
CA ASN A 122 0.05 -14.51 5.25
C ASN A 122 0.82 -15.28 4.18
N ASN A 123 2.10 -15.61 4.42
CA ASN A 123 2.95 -16.37 3.50
C ASN A 123 2.92 -15.86 2.03
N ASN A 124 2.73 -14.55 1.83
CA ASN A 124 2.58 -13.92 0.52
C ASN A 124 1.41 -14.44 -0.34
N LYS A 125 0.36 -15.01 0.26
CA LYS A 125 -0.86 -15.39 -0.46
C LYS A 125 -1.79 -14.18 -0.60
N PRO A 126 -2.01 -13.66 -1.83
CA PRO A 126 -2.76 -12.42 -2.04
C PRO A 126 -4.27 -12.55 -1.86
N GLY A 127 -4.81 -13.75 -1.60
CA GLY A 127 -6.26 -13.96 -1.56
C GLY A 127 -6.93 -13.72 -2.91
N ALA A 128 -8.26 -13.63 -2.91
CA ALA A 128 -9.07 -13.54 -4.12
C ALA A 128 -9.36 -12.09 -4.59
N PHE A 129 -9.19 -11.10 -3.72
CA PHE A 129 -9.68 -9.74 -3.95
C PHE A 129 -8.54 -8.79 -4.32
N ARG A 130 -8.81 -7.89 -5.26
CA ARG A 130 -7.86 -6.89 -5.75
C ARG A 130 -8.51 -5.53 -5.79
N GLU A 131 -7.73 -4.52 -5.44
CA GLU A 131 -7.99 -3.14 -5.83
C GLU A 131 -6.99 -2.70 -6.88
N TYR A 132 -7.37 -1.67 -7.61
CA TYR A 132 -6.62 -1.14 -8.73
C TYR A 132 -6.49 0.37 -8.58
N TYR A 133 -5.28 0.86 -8.82
CA TYR A 133 -4.99 2.29 -8.75
C TYR A 133 -4.04 2.69 -9.86
N GLN A 134 -4.20 3.92 -10.34
CA GLN A 134 -3.23 4.56 -11.22
C GLN A 134 -2.28 5.40 -10.37
N TRP A 135 -0.98 5.33 -10.67
CA TRP A 135 0.03 6.15 -10.00
C TRP A 135 0.84 6.95 -11.01
N ASP A 136 0.94 8.25 -10.76
CA ASP A 136 1.85 9.14 -11.49
C ASP A 136 2.96 9.64 -10.55
N SER A 137 4.17 9.13 -10.77
CA SER A 137 5.34 9.52 -9.97
C SER A 137 5.75 10.98 -10.16
N ALA A 138 5.47 11.58 -11.32
CA ALA A 138 5.84 12.96 -11.62
C ALA A 138 5.02 13.94 -10.77
N THR A 139 3.71 13.73 -10.70
CA THR A 139 2.79 14.55 -9.91
C THR A 139 2.63 14.06 -8.48
N SER A 140 3.10 12.85 -8.17
CA SER A 140 2.92 12.20 -6.88
C SER A 140 1.44 12.03 -6.49
N LYS A 141 0.61 11.75 -7.51
CA LYS A 141 -0.83 11.53 -7.39
C LYS A 141 -1.21 10.09 -7.70
N ALA A 142 -2.06 9.52 -6.86
CA ALA A 142 -2.70 8.24 -7.06
C ALA A 142 -4.20 8.45 -7.32
N ILE A 143 -4.78 7.62 -8.17
CA ILE A 143 -6.23 7.60 -8.43
C ILE A 143 -6.71 6.18 -8.19
N TRP A 144 -7.73 6.01 -7.36
CA TRP A 144 -8.38 4.70 -7.22
C TRP A 144 -9.27 4.41 -8.44
N CYS A 145 -9.13 3.22 -9.01
CA CYS A 145 -9.69 2.86 -10.32
C CYS A 145 -10.78 1.77 -10.28
N GLY A 146 -10.88 1.03 -9.17
CA GLY A 146 -11.85 -0.05 -9.01
C GLY A 146 -11.36 -1.18 -8.12
N ALA A 147 -12.28 -2.09 -7.79
CA ALA A 147 -11.98 -3.35 -7.10
C ALA A 147 -12.68 -4.53 -7.78
N TYR A 148 -12.01 -5.67 -7.78
CA TYR A 148 -12.44 -6.89 -8.46
C TYR A 148 -12.06 -8.13 -7.66
N ALA A 149 -12.87 -9.18 -7.76
CA ALA A 149 -12.63 -10.48 -7.16
C ALA A 149 -12.37 -11.52 -8.25
N HIS A 150 -11.56 -12.54 -7.94
CA HIS A 150 -11.50 -13.73 -8.79
C HIS A 150 -12.85 -14.45 -8.81
N ALA A 151 -13.33 -14.76 -10.02
CA ALA A 151 -14.68 -15.29 -10.25
C ALA A 151 -14.92 -16.70 -9.67
N ASP A 152 -13.86 -17.44 -9.36
CA ASP A 152 -13.87 -18.69 -8.58
C ASP A 152 -12.42 -19.09 -8.25
N SER A 153 -12.25 -20.19 -7.51
CA SER A 153 -10.93 -20.74 -7.15
C SER A 153 -10.22 -21.47 -8.31
N GLN A 154 -10.88 -21.66 -9.46
CA GLN A 154 -10.41 -22.51 -10.58
C GLN A 154 -10.17 -21.74 -11.89
N SER A 155 -10.66 -20.50 -11.99
CA SER A 155 -10.58 -19.66 -13.16
C SER A 155 -9.20 -19.04 -13.19
N ASN A 156 -8.43 -19.46 -14.19
CA ASN A 156 -7.17 -18.82 -14.56
C ASN A 156 -7.46 -17.38 -15.03
N GLY A 157 -7.63 -16.46 -14.08
CA GLY A 157 -7.67 -15.01 -14.30
C GLY A 157 -9.01 -14.40 -14.71
N ASP A 158 -10.16 -15.04 -14.45
CA ASP A 158 -11.44 -14.33 -14.56
C ASP A 158 -11.68 -13.47 -13.34
N PHE A 159 -12.18 -12.26 -13.58
CA PHE A 159 -12.49 -11.29 -12.55
C PHE A 159 -13.95 -10.86 -12.64
N VAL A 160 -14.56 -10.63 -11.48
CA VAL A 160 -15.88 -10.03 -11.33
C VAL A 160 -15.73 -8.70 -10.60
N THR A 161 -16.48 -7.69 -11.06
CA THR A 161 -16.48 -6.36 -10.46
C THR A 161 -17.07 -6.39 -9.06
N CYS A 162 -16.40 -5.78 -8.09
CA CYS A 162 -16.99 -5.56 -6.77
C CYS A 162 -17.97 -4.36 -6.82
N HIS A 163 -18.92 -4.31 -5.90
CA HIS A 163 -19.82 -3.17 -5.71
C HIS A 163 -19.19 -2.14 -4.80
N TYR A 164 -19.26 -0.85 -5.17
CA TYR A 164 -18.71 0.29 -4.44
C TYR A 164 -19.32 1.60 -4.95
#